data_AF-A0A814RH14-F1
#
_entry.id   AF-A0A814RH14-F1
#
_cell.length_a   1.000
_cell.length_b   1.000
_cell.length_c   1.000
_cell.angle_alpha   90.00
_cell.angle_beta   90.00
_cell.angle_gamma   90.00
#
_symmetry.space_group_name_H-M   'P 1'
#
loop_
_entity.id
_entity.type
_entity.pdbx_description
1 polymer ?
#
loop_
_entity_poly.entity_id
_entity_poly.type
_entity_poly.pdbx_seq_one_letter_code
_entity_poly.pdbx_strand_id
1 'polypeptide(L)'
;MVPYHLTIIHYLNHDRTEYEDEIQPYLDVTKSVYKELVSVQKDAESQKIQVISPVFKIEALNENGKKFYPSRTAYEQDFVYIIIDPIKRHVIILSNFYEGPSFFE
;
A
#
# COMPACT_ATOMS: atom_id res chain seq x y z
N MET A 1 -1.22 23.04 12.60
CA MET A 1 -0.82 21.67 12.22
C MET A 1 -2.02 20.77 12.51
N VAL A 2 -2.76 20.35 11.48
CA VAL A 2 -4.00 19.57 11.66
C VAL A 2 -3.62 18.10 11.83
N PRO A 3 -4.13 17.37 12.85
CA PRO A 3 -3.74 15.99 13.09
C PRO A 3 -4.36 15.07 12.03
N TYR A 4 -3.51 14.40 11.25
CA TYR A 4 -3.93 13.28 10.39
C TYR A 4 -4.00 12.02 11.23
N HIS A 5 -5.04 11.21 11.06
CA HIS A 5 -5.13 9.92 11.73
C HIS A 5 -4.36 8.88 10.90
N LEU A 6 -3.31 8.28 11.49
CA LEU A 6 -2.49 7.27 10.85
C LEU A 6 -3.13 5.90 11.03
N THR A 7 -3.52 5.24 9.94
CA THR A 7 -4.01 3.86 9.97
C THR A 7 -3.01 2.97 9.24
N ILE A 8 -2.31 2.12 9.98
CA ILE A 8 -1.40 1.11 9.42
C ILE A 8 -2.23 -0.15 9.20
N ILE A 9 -2.47 -0.51 7.95
CA ILE A 9 -3.12 -1.79 7.60
C ILE A 9 -2.01 -2.80 7.33
N HIS A 10 -1.72 -3.65 8.32
CA HIS A 10 -0.76 -4.74 8.19
C HIS A 10 -1.48 -5.97 7.62
N TYR A 11 -1.30 -6.27 6.34
CA TYR A 11 -1.77 -7.53 5.75
C TYR A 11 -0.80 -8.64 6.13
N LEU A 12 -1.06 -9.29 7.27
CA LEU A 12 -0.38 -10.54 7.63
C LEU A 12 -0.87 -11.64 6.69
N ASN A 13 -0.03 -12.05 5.75
CA ASN A 13 -0.20 -13.29 4.97
C ASN A 13 0.10 -14.50 5.86
N HIS A 14 -0.64 -14.69 6.95
CA HIS A 14 -0.53 -15.89 7.78
C HIS A 14 -1.78 -16.76 7.53
N ASP A 15 -1.56 -17.88 6.84
CA ASP A 15 -2.49 -18.99 6.60
C ASP A 15 -3.82 -18.69 5.92
N ARG A 16 -3.87 -18.70 4.57
CA ARG A 16 -5.11 -18.99 3.82
C ARG A 16 -4.85 -19.72 2.49
N THR A 17 -4.54 -21.01 2.59
CA THR A 17 -4.54 -21.97 1.46
C THR A 17 -5.89 -22.67 1.33
N GLU A 18 -7.00 -21.95 1.57
CA GLU A 18 -8.34 -22.57 1.66
C GLU A 18 -9.24 -22.27 0.46
N TYR A 19 -8.74 -21.56 -0.55
CA TYR A 19 -9.53 -21.13 -1.71
C TYR A 19 -8.80 -21.31 -3.06
N GLU A 20 -7.92 -22.32 -3.20
CA GLU A 20 -7.20 -22.53 -4.48
C GLU A 20 -8.15 -22.72 -5.68
N ASP A 21 -9.36 -23.24 -5.46
CA ASP A 21 -10.34 -23.48 -6.53
C ASP A 21 -11.33 -22.31 -6.75
N GLU A 22 -11.38 -21.33 -5.84
CA GLU A 22 -12.33 -20.21 -5.91
C GLU A 22 -11.60 -18.86 -5.93
N ILE A 23 -11.53 -18.23 -7.10
CA ILE A 23 -10.92 -16.90 -7.28
C ILE A 23 -11.78 -15.75 -6.71
N GLN A 24 -13.09 -15.99 -6.56
CA GLN A 24 -14.05 -14.93 -6.23
C GLN A 24 -13.80 -14.26 -4.87
N PRO A 25 -13.50 -15.00 -3.77
CA PRO A 25 -13.12 -14.41 -2.48
C PRO A 25 -11.90 -13.49 -2.58
N TYR A 26 -10.89 -13.85 -3.38
CA TYR A 26 -9.71 -13.00 -3.59
C TYR A 26 -10.07 -11.71 -4.34
N LEU A 27 -10.93 -11.80 -5.36
CA LEU A 27 -11.39 -10.62 -6.10
C LEU A 27 -12.21 -9.69 -5.21
N ASP A 28 -13.08 -10.23 -4.38
CA ASP A 28 -13.93 -9.44 -3.48
C ASP A 28 -13.11 -8.73 -2.42
N VAL A 29 -12.14 -9.42 -1.80
CA VAL A 29 -11.18 -8.81 -0.86
C VAL A 29 -10.37 -7.73 -1.58
N THR A 30 -9.75 -8.06 -2.72
CA THR A 30 -8.93 -7.12 -3.50
C THR A 30 -9.71 -5.86 -3.86
N LYS A 31 -10.96 -6.02 -4.31
CA LYS A 31 -11.87 -4.91 -4.63
C LYS A 31 -12.21 -4.07 -3.40
N SER A 32 -12.41 -4.70 -2.24
CA SER A 32 -12.63 -3.98 -0.98
C SER A 32 -11.40 -3.16 -0.61
N VAL A 33 -10.21 -3.76 -0.69
CA VAL A 33 -8.94 -3.09 -0.40
C VAL A 33 -8.76 -1.87 -1.29
N TYR A 34 -8.92 -2.00 -2.61
CA TYR A 34 -8.76 -0.86 -3.52
C TYR A 34 -9.72 0.30 -3.23
N LYS A 35 -10.96 0.00 -2.80
CA LYS A 35 -11.95 1.04 -2.41
C LYS A 35 -11.59 1.76 -1.11
N GLU A 36 -10.89 1.09 -0.20
CA GLU A 36 -10.44 1.70 1.04
C GLU A 36 -9.15 2.51 0.85
N LEU A 37 -8.25 2.03 0.00
CA LEU A 37 -6.96 2.66 -0.29
C LEU A 37 -7.11 4.00 -1.00
N VAL A 38 -8.01 4.09 -1.99
CA VAL A 38 -8.07 5.24 -2.90
C VAL A 38 -9.44 5.89 -2.86
N SER A 39 -9.47 7.20 -2.61
CA SER A 39 -10.68 8.00 -2.73
C SER A 39 -10.79 8.63 -4.12
N VAL A 40 -12.01 8.60 -4.65
CA VAL A 40 -12.39 9.24 -5.91
C VAL A 40 -13.48 10.27 -5.66
N GLN A 41 -13.46 11.34 -6.44
CA GLN A 41 -14.50 12.37 -6.40
C GLN A 41 -14.97 12.68 -7.81
N LYS A 42 -16.26 12.99 -7.93
CA LYS A 42 -16.80 13.54 -9.17
C LYS A 42 -16.50 15.03 -9.20
N ASP A 43 -15.76 15.45 -10.22
CA ASP A 43 -15.47 16.86 -10.46
C ASP A 43 -16.76 17.61 -10.81
N ALA A 44 -17.01 18.74 -10.14
CA ALA A 44 -18.27 19.46 -10.25
C ALA A 44 -18.47 20.09 -11.64
N GLU A 45 -17.38 20.50 -12.28
CA GLU A 45 -17.39 21.23 -13.54
C GLU A 45 -17.35 20.27 -14.74
N SER A 46 -16.40 19.33 -14.75
CA SER A 46 -16.23 18.38 -15.84
C SER A 46 -17.12 17.14 -15.75
N GLN A 47 -17.79 16.91 -14.61
CA GLN A 47 -18.61 15.73 -14.32
C GLN A 47 -17.86 14.38 -14.40
N LYS A 48 -16.52 14.41 -14.48
CA LYS A 48 -15.68 13.20 -14.54
C LYS A 48 -15.31 12.72 -13.15
N ILE A 49 -15.13 11.40 -13.01
CA ILE A 49 -14.60 10.80 -11.79
C ILE A 49 -13.08 10.93 -11.83
N GLN A 50 -12.50 11.51 -10.78
CA GLN A 50 -11.05 11.67 -10.63
C GLN A 50 -10.58 11.07 -9.31
N VAL A 51 -9.39 10.47 -9.33
CA VAL A 51 -8.70 10.04 -8.11
C VAL A 51 -8.15 11.28 -7.41
N ILE A 52 -8.49 11.43 -6.14
CA ILE A 52 -8.06 12.58 -5.33
C ILE A 52 -7.01 12.21 -4.29
N SER A 53 -6.80 10.92 -4.05
CA SER A 53 -5.78 10.44 -3.12
C SER A 53 -4.40 10.43 -3.79
N PRO A 54 -3.46 11.32 -3.40
CA PRO A 54 -2.10 11.21 -3.89
C PRO A 54 -1.42 9.97 -3.30
N VAL A 55 -0.62 9.31 -4.13
CA VAL A 55 0.14 8.11 -3.80
C VAL A 55 1.63 8.42 -3.96
N PHE A 56 2.39 8.18 -2.90
CA PHE A 56 3.83 8.40 -2.85
C PHE A 56 4.56 7.09 -2.67
N LYS A 57 5.53 6.80 -3.54
CA LYS A 57 6.50 5.73 -3.31
C LYS A 57 7.61 6.28 -2.41
N ILE A 58 7.89 5.60 -1.30
CA ILE A 58 8.90 6.02 -0.34
C ILE A 58 10.15 5.18 -0.51
N GLU A 59 11.27 5.86 -0.73
CA GLU A 59 12.60 5.27 -0.78
C GLU A 59 13.53 6.16 0.05
N ALA A 60 14.33 5.55 0.92
CA ALA A 60 15.36 6.27 1.65
C ALA A 60 16.74 5.85 1.13
N LEU A 61 17.55 6.86 0.82
CA LEU A 61 18.91 6.71 0.31
C LEU A 61 19.89 7.13 1.41
N ASN A 62 21.01 6.42 1.52
CA ASN A 62 22.10 6.82 2.38
C ASN A 62 22.95 7.94 1.74
N GLU A 63 23.98 8.39 2.44
CA GLU A 63 24.90 9.45 1.98
C GLU A 63 25.59 9.11 0.64
N ASN A 64 25.72 7.82 0.33
CA ASN A 64 26.30 7.32 -0.92
C ASN A 64 25.26 7.12 -2.03
N GLY A 65 24.01 7.58 -1.84
CA GLY A 65 22.91 7.41 -2.79
C GLY A 65 22.37 5.98 -2.90
N LYS A 66 22.79 5.07 -2.01
CA LYS A 66 22.31 3.69 -1.99
C LYS A 66 21.02 3.58 -1.18
N LYS A 67 20.00 2.96 -1.79
CA LYS A 67 18.73 2.64 -1.13
C LYS A 67 18.97 1.73 0.08
N PHE A 68 18.42 2.12 1.23
CA PHE A 68 18.43 1.31 2.45
C PHE A 68 17.03 1.05 3.02
N TYR A 69 16.02 1.77 2.53
CA TYR A 69 14.60 1.57 2.85
C TYR A 69 13.78 1.63 1.54
N PRO A 70 12.74 0.79 1.35
CA PRO A 70 12.18 -0.19 2.30
C PRO A 70 13.09 -1.36 2.64
N SER A 71 14.02 -1.70 1.74
CA SER A 71 15.01 -2.74 1.97
C SER A 71 16.37 -2.34 1.42
N ARG A 72 17.41 -2.96 1.98
CA ARG A 72 18.80 -2.88 1.50
C ARG A 72 19.06 -3.79 0.31
N THR A 73 18.21 -4.80 0.12
CA THR A 73 18.22 -5.67 -1.06
C THR A 73 17.37 -5.05 -2.17
N ALA A 74 17.68 -5.41 -3.41
CA ALA A 74 17.00 -4.90 -4.60
C ALA A 74 15.83 -5.80 -5.02
N TYR A 75 15.13 -6.44 -4.07
CA TYR A 75 13.93 -7.21 -4.40
C TYR A 75 12.85 -6.24 -4.91
N GLU A 76 12.29 -6.54 -6.07
CA GLU A 76 11.21 -5.73 -6.67
C GLU A 76 9.93 -5.77 -5.82
N GLN A 77 9.80 -6.81 -5.00
CA GLN A 77 8.70 -7.01 -4.06
C GLN A 77 8.79 -6.08 -2.83
N ASP A 78 9.94 -5.47 -2.54
CA ASP A 78 10.11 -4.58 -1.40
C ASP A 78 9.65 -3.16 -1.76
N PHE A 79 8.50 -2.75 -1.22
CA PHE A 79 7.92 -1.44 -1.50
C PHE A 79 7.25 -0.85 -0.27
N VAL A 80 7.22 0.48 -0.21
CA VAL A 80 6.39 1.25 0.72
C VAL A 80 5.71 2.35 -0.07
N TYR A 81 4.38 2.34 -0.05
CA TYR A 81 3.54 3.40 -0.57
C TYR A 81 2.84 4.12 0.59
N ILE A 82 2.82 5.44 0.53
CA ILE A 82 2.00 6.29 1.39
C ILE A 82 0.87 6.84 0.54
N ILE A 83 -0.35 6.59 0.97
CA ILE A 83 -1.56 7.06 0.30
C ILE A 83 -2.28 8.00 1.25
N ILE A 84 -2.56 9.22 0.78
CA ILE A 84 -3.27 10.21 1.59
C ILE A 84 -4.72 10.26 1.11
N ASP A 85 -5.67 10.08 2.01
CA ASP A 85 -7.08 10.32 1.73
C ASP A 85 -7.45 11.74 2.21
N PRO A 86 -7.63 12.71 1.29
CA PRO A 86 -7.94 14.08 1.69
C PRO A 86 -9.36 14.24 2.25
N ILE A 87 -10.30 13.34 1.92
CA ILE A 87 -11.68 13.39 2.41
C ILE A 87 -11.74 12.80 3.82
N LYS A 88 -11.21 11.59 3.99
CA LYS A 88 -11.22 10.88 5.29
C LYS A 88 -10.16 11.42 6.25
N ARG A 89 -9.20 12.22 5.75
CA ARG A 89 -8.03 12.72 6.50
C ARG A 89 -7.19 11.58 7.08
N HIS A 90 -7.13 10.47 6.36
CA HIS A 90 -6.36 9.29 6.73
C HIS A 90 -5.06 9.25 5.94
N VAL A 91 -4.01 8.76 6.58
CA VAL A 91 -2.78 8.36 5.91
C VAL A 91 -2.70 6.84 5.99
N ILE A 92 -2.64 6.20 4.83
CA ILE A 92 -2.55 4.75 4.69
C ILE A 92 -1.14 4.41 4.25
N ILE A 93 -0.51 3.47 4.96
CA ILE A 93 0.80 2.94 4.60
C ILE A 93 0.57 1.52 4.06
N LEU A 94 0.93 1.32 2.79
CA LEU A 94 0.94 0.01 2.15
C LEU A 94 2.39 -0.40 1.95
N SER A 95 2.84 -1.41 2.69
CA SER A 95 4.22 -1.87 2.65
C SER A 95 4.30 -3.38 2.45
N ASN A 96 5.27 -3.81 1.66
CA ASN A 96 5.68 -5.20 1.57
C ASN A 96 7.17 -5.30 1.80
N PHE A 97 7.56 -6.30 2.59
CA PHE A 97 8.94 -6.63 2.87
C PHE A 97 9.10 -8.13 2.66
N TYR A 98 9.88 -8.49 1.66
CA TYR A 98 10.26 -9.86 1.38
C TYR A 98 11.49 -10.20 2.22
N GLU A 99 11.25 -10.84 3.35
CA GLU A 99 12.29 -11.61 4.01
C GLU A 99 12.49 -12.90 3.18
N GLY A 100 13.58 -12.93 2.41
CA GLY A 100 13.99 -14.16 1.74
C GLY A 100 14.21 -15.29 2.76
N PRO A 101 14.19 -16.57 2.33
CA PRO A 101 14.44 -17.67 3.24
C PRO A 101 15.77 -17.44 3.96
N SER A 102 15.70 -17.23 5.27
CA SER A 102 16.84 -17.26 6.17
C SER A 102 17.33 -18.70 6.23
N PHE A 103 18.16 -19.08 5.25
CA PHE A 103 19.02 -20.23 5.43
C PHE A 103 19.94 -19.88 6.60
N PHE A 104 19.63 -20.46 7.76
CA PHE A 104 20.52 -20.45 8.92
C PHE A 104 21.85 -21.07 8.48
N GLU A 105 22.92 -20.27 8.46
CA GLU A 105 24.30 -20.74 8.56
C GLU A 105 24.77 -20.63 10.02
#